data_AF-A0AAU8XF49-F1
#
_entry.id   AF-A0AAU8XF49-F1
#
_cell.length_a   1.000
_cell.length_b   1.000
_cell.length_c   1.000
_cell.angle_alpha   90.00
_cell.angle_beta   90.00
_cell.angle_gamma   90.00
#
_symmetry.space_group_name_H-M   'P 1'
#
loop_
_entity.id
_entity.type
_entity.pdbx_description
1 polymer ?
#
loop_
_entity_poly.entity_id
_entity_poly.type
_entity_poly.pdbx_seq_one_letter_code
_entity_poly.pdbx_strand_id
1 'polypeptide(L)' 'MQGKALATGMTQEEFADRCGFARTYMSRIETGGANPSLDAINTLAVALNSDLGKV' A
#
# COMPACT_ATOMS: atom_id res chain seq x y z
N MET A 1 5.28 -10.70 -15.13
CA MET A 1 4.14 -9.80 -15.40
C MET A 1 3.65 -9.26 -14.08
N GLN A 2 3.93 -8.00 -13.76
CA GLN A 2 3.29 -7.33 -12.62
C GLN A 2 2.28 -6.35 -13.22
N GLY A 3 0.99 -6.66 -13.03
CA GLY A 3 -0.11 -5.82 -13.51
C GLY A 3 -0.12 -4.52 -12.72
N LYS A 4 0.06 -3.40 -13.41
CA LYS A 4 -0.08 -2.05 -12.86
C LYS A 4 -1.58 -1.78 -12.66
N ALA A 5 -2.10 -1.85 -11.43
CA ALA A 5 -3.49 -1.50 -11.16
C ALA A 5 -3.77 -1.19 -9.68
N LEU A 6 -3.57 0.06 -9.29
CA LEU A 6 -4.51 0.86 -8.49
C LEU A 6 -4.58 2.23 -9.17
N ALA A 7 -5.62 3.02 -8.90
CA ALA A 7 -5.92 4.30 -9.56
C ALA A 7 -4.75 5.32 -9.66
N THR A 8 -3.65 5.06 -8.96
CA THR A 8 -2.42 5.86 -8.84
C THR A 8 -1.30 5.44 -9.81
N GLY A 9 -1.47 4.33 -10.56
CA GLY A 9 -0.44 3.82 -11.46
C GLY A 9 0.76 3.18 -10.76
N MET A 10 0.60 2.72 -9.52
CA MET A 10 1.64 2.00 -8.78
C MET A 10 1.27 0.51 -8.69
N THR A 11 2.27 -0.36 -8.70
CA THR A 11 2.12 -1.78 -8.37
C THR A 11 2.06 -1.97 -6.86
N GLN A 12 1.52 -3.12 -6.44
CA GLN A 12 1.48 -3.50 -5.03
C GLN A 12 2.88 -3.60 -4.39
N GLU A 13 3.88 -4.04 -5.16
CA GLU A 13 5.27 -4.15 -4.71
C GLU A 13 5.87 -2.77 -4.44
N GLU A 14 5.73 -1.84 -5.38
CA GLU A 14 6.18 -0.45 -5.22
C GLU A 14 5.49 0.25 -4.04
N PHE A 15 4.19 -0.01 -3.82
CA PHE A 15 3.47 0.56 -2.69
C PHE A 15 3.90 -0.04 -1.35
N ALA A 16 4.17 -1.35 -1.33
CA ALA A 16 4.70 -2.03 -0.15
C ALA A 16 6.08 -1.49 0.22
N ASP A 17 6.98 -1.36 -0.76
CA ASP A 17 8.32 -0.79 -0.57
C ASP A 17 8.25 0.64 -0.04
N ARG A 18 7.35 1.46 -0.58
CA ARG A 18 7.11 2.83 -0.10
C ARG A 18 6.65 2.88 1.36
N CYS A 19 5.82 1.93 1.78
CA CYS A 19 5.35 1.84 3.15
C CYS A 19 6.35 1.14 4.10
N GLY A 20 7.47 0.61 3.58
CA GLY A 20 8.42 -0.19 4.35
C GLY A 20 7.88 -1.57 4.74
N PHE A 21 6.96 -2.12 3.94
CA PHE A 21 6.30 -3.39 4.18
C PHE A 21 6.74 -4.47 3.20
N ALA A 22 6.70 -5.72 3.64
CA ALA A 22 6.82 -6.84 2.71
C ALA A 22 5.61 -6.89 1.78
N ARG A 23 5.83 -7.12 0.48
CA ARG A 23 4.75 -7.28 -0.51
C ARG A 23 3.74 -8.38 -0.13
N THR A 24 4.19 -9.44 0.55
CA THR A 24 3.29 -10.49 1.10
C THR A 24 2.40 -9.97 2.23
N TYR A 25 2.91 -9.07 3.06
CA TYR A 25 2.11 -8.40 4.09
C TYR A 25 1.10 -7.46 3.47
N MET A 26 1.49 -6.67 2.46
CA MET A 26 0.58 -5.82 1.68
C MET A 26 -0.56 -6.63 1.06
N SER A 27 -0.25 -7.77 0.43
CA SER A 27 -1.26 -8.68 -0.14
C SER A 27 -2.24 -9.21 0.90
N ARG A 28 -1.77 -9.53 2.11
CA ARG A 28 -2.66 -9.93 3.20
C ARG A 28 -3.52 -8.77 3.70
N ILE A 29 -3.02 -7.54 3.72
CA ILE A 29 -3.83 -6.37 4.09
C ILE A 29 -4.96 -6.17 3.07
N GLU A 30 -4.64 -6.15 1.77
CA GLU A 30 -5.62 -5.91 0.69
C GLU A 30 -6.68 -7.02 0.59
N THR A 31 -6.35 -8.25 0.97
CA THR A 31 -7.27 -9.40 0.97
C THR A 31 -7.96 -9.62 2.31
N GLY A 32 -7.74 -8.77 3.31
CA GLY A 32 -8.29 -8.91 4.67
C GLY A 32 -7.68 -10.05 5.49
N GLY A 33 -6.60 -10.67 5.03
CA GLY A 33 -5.87 -11.74 5.71
C GLY A 33 -4.84 -11.27 6.74
N ALA A 34 -4.74 -9.97 7.03
CA ALA A 34 -3.85 -9.39 8.04
C ALA A 34 -4.64 -8.54 9.06
N ASN A 35 -4.13 -8.48 10.29
CA ASN A 35 -4.58 -7.56 11.34
C ASN A 35 -3.48 -6.49 11.57
N PRO A 36 -3.48 -5.40 10.80
CA PRO A 36 -2.46 -4.35 10.92
C PRO A 36 -2.61 -3.58 12.24
N SER A 37 -1.47 -3.14 12.80
CA SER A 37 -1.48 -2.23 13.94
C SER A 37 -1.96 -0.84 13.54
N LEU A 38 -2.28 -0.01 14.54
CA LEU A 38 -2.62 1.40 14.31
C LEU A 38 -1.49 2.15 13.60
N ASP A 39 -0.22 1.85 13.92
CA ASP A 39 0.94 2.43 13.24
C ASP A 39 1.00 2.05 11.76
N ALA A 40 0.70 0.79 11.44
CA ALA A 40 0.66 0.33 10.05
C ALA A 40 -0.48 1.01 9.28
N ILE A 41 -1.67 1.15 9.90
CA ILE A 41 -2.79 1.89 9.31
C ILE A 41 -2.43 3.36 9.06
N ASN A 42 -1.78 4.01 10.02
CA ASN A 42 -1.32 5.40 9.88
C ASN A 42 -0.30 5.54 8.74
N THR A 43 0.65 4.60 8.64
CA THR A 43 1.65 4.57 7.55
C THR A 43 0.98 4.46 6.18
N LEU A 44 0.02 3.54 6.03
CA LEU A 44 -0.75 3.38 4.78
C LEU A 44 -1.53 4.65 4.43
N ALA A 45 -2.18 5.27 5.43
CA ALA A 45 -2.96 6.49 5.22
C ALA A 45 -2.08 7.66 4.76
N VAL A 46 -0.90 7.85 5.35
CA VAL A 46 0.06 8.87 4.94
C VAL A 46 0.58 8.61 3.53
N ALA A 47 0.91 7.36 3.21
CA ALA A 47 1.41 6.98 1.89
C ALA A 47 0.36 7.20 0.78
N LEU A 48 -0.91 6.91 1.05
CA LEU A 48 -2.05 7.17 0.15
C LEU A 48 -2.36 8.67 0.02
N ASN A 49 -2.36 9.42 1.12
CA ASN A 49 -2.68 10.84 1.09
C ASN A 49 -1.61 11.69 0.39
N SER A 50 -0.35 11.24 0.44
CA SER A 50 0.74 11.84 -0.35
C SER A 50 0.54 11.70 -1.87
N ASP A 51 -0.42 10.89 -2.32
CA ASP A 51 -0.80 10.74 -3.72
C ASP A 51 -1.93 11.72 -4.13
N LEU A 52 -2.87 12.00 -3.22
CA LEU A 52 -4.01 12.91 -3.45
C LEU A 52 -3.60 14.38 -3.67
N GLY A 53 -2.38 14.78 -3.28
CA GLY A 53 -1.85 16.13 -3.48
C GLY A 53 -1.26 16.41 -4.87
N LYS A 54 -1.36 15.48 -5.83
CA LYS A 54 -0.83 15.63 -7.20
C LYS A 54 -1.88 15.92 -8.28
N VAL A 55 -3.00 16.53 -7.90
CA VAL A 55 -4.02 17.02 -8.87
C VAL A 55 -3.60 18.33 -9.53
#